data_AF-A0A3D4QED4-F1
#
_entry.id   AF-A0A3D4QED4-F1
#
_cell.length_a   1.000
_cell.length_b   1.000
_cell.length_c   1.000
_cell.angle_alpha   90.00
_cell.angle_beta   90.00
_cell.angle_gamma   90.00
#
_symmetry.space_group_name_H-M   'P 1'
#
loop_
_entity.id
_entity.type
_entity.pdbx_description
1 polymer ?
#
loop_
_entity_poly.entity_id
_entity_poly.type
_entity_poly.pdbx_seq_one_letter_code
_entity_poly.pdbx_strand_id
1 'polypeptide(L)'
;MAKQVSQQGNPKQAAAPKPGEVPAGGKAAQARAALPEVDDLLAPDDVPAPLYLRWKLHLLLGGALTVLWFALVLDFIEKSLGLGNLTELLPHEVGGLAAGAFTPVAFLWMLIAFFERGRQLRQETAILRSHLKQLIYPSDRADSRMQEITASLRNQTKELLSASEEAARRGQALGDLIRDRTRDLAQVSEDADLRAHAVADALKRQTADLSSASERAAERARDAGETLFEQAHGLTVTTDRASARAEDMIQTLKRRAEELDGAAQEASDRTLKAAEAFDRRTERLDTVSREALARGVQADSLLERRIGEVVDVTGKANAAVTDAAGTLDHSAQDLSQRAERAKDAATELELGLGRQADVLDALGGRVSDRISVISSALRDNADALATVTEQAVVQATDAGTRLSRQATAITETVDRAVSRLTQSGDGLSAQVDNLHGQAQRVAEQADTAAGNLQRATNELGENAERTITRAEQAGGELRGRSEDLRGVADQAVERLTEFGHEMAQRRNELAQAADAAANRLAAVGADLMRRQGDLSAAADTADGRVTGLIEGLRETETSLARTVDKG
;
A
#
# COMPACT_ATOMS: atom_id res chain seq x y z
N MET A 1 -6.12 -67.41 -5.34
CA MET A 1 -7.33 -67.02 -4.59
C MET A 1 -7.65 -65.59 -5.01
N ALA A 2 -8.45 -65.33 -6.04
CA ALA A 2 -9.91 -65.45 -6.17
C ALA A 2 -10.71 -64.47 -5.27
N LYS A 3 -11.41 -63.54 -5.96
CA LYS A 3 -12.58 -62.72 -5.56
C LYS A 3 -12.32 -61.56 -4.57
N GLN A 4 -12.94 -60.38 -4.67
CA GLN A 4 -14.10 -59.95 -5.45
C GLN A 4 -14.11 -58.41 -5.60
N VAL A 5 -14.50 -57.98 -6.78
CA VAL A 5 -14.86 -56.60 -7.16
C VAL A 5 -16.21 -56.23 -6.54
N SER A 6 -16.33 -55.02 -6.01
CA SER A 6 -17.63 -54.33 -5.91
C SER A 6 -17.44 -52.85 -6.24
N GLN A 7 -17.83 -52.51 -7.47
CA GLN A 7 -18.04 -51.13 -7.92
C GLN A 7 -19.33 -50.60 -7.30
N GLN A 8 -19.25 -49.44 -6.65
CA GLN A 8 -20.39 -48.55 -6.47
C GLN A 8 -19.89 -47.13 -6.77
N GLY A 9 -20.26 -46.63 -7.94
CA GLY A 9 -20.00 -45.25 -8.35
C GLY A 9 -21.18 -44.36 -7.96
N ASN A 10 -20.87 -43.15 -7.46
CA ASN A 10 -21.29 -41.83 -7.99
C ASN A 10 -20.83 -40.73 -7.01
N PRO A 11 -20.85 -39.42 -7.37
CA PRO A 11 -20.46 -38.75 -8.60
C PRO A 11 -19.35 -37.69 -8.33
N LYS A 12 -18.72 -37.23 -9.41
CA LYS A 12 -17.83 -36.06 -9.44
C LYS A 12 -18.54 -34.80 -8.91
N GLN A 13 -17.96 -34.16 -7.89
CA GLN A 13 -18.29 -32.78 -7.51
C GLN A 13 -17.76 -31.83 -8.59
N ALA A 14 -18.69 -31.07 -9.17
CA ALA A 14 -18.42 -30.02 -10.13
C ALA A 14 -17.88 -28.76 -9.42
N ALA A 15 -16.85 -28.17 -10.02
CA ALA A 15 -16.27 -26.90 -9.61
C ALA A 15 -17.28 -25.74 -9.74
N ALA A 16 -17.29 -24.87 -8.74
CA ALA A 16 -18.06 -23.63 -8.73
C ALA A 16 -17.49 -22.60 -9.73
N PRO A 17 -18.33 -21.86 -10.48
CA PRO A 17 -17.88 -20.83 -11.42
C PRO A 17 -17.64 -19.48 -10.72
N LYS A 18 -16.68 -18.74 -11.28
CA LYS A 18 -16.28 -17.37 -10.90
C LYS A 18 -17.40 -16.36 -11.21
N PRO A 19 -17.54 -15.27 -10.44
CA PRO A 19 -18.56 -14.24 -10.69
C PRO A 19 -18.07 -13.26 -11.76
N GLY A 20 -18.78 -13.16 -12.90
CA GLY A 20 -18.47 -12.12 -13.89
C GLY A 20 -18.80 -12.38 -15.36
N GLU A 21 -19.57 -13.40 -15.74
CA GLU A 21 -20.01 -13.58 -17.13
C GLU A 21 -21.53 -13.72 -17.21
N VAL A 22 -22.17 -12.77 -17.89
CA VAL A 22 -23.58 -12.84 -18.27
C VAL A 22 -23.70 -13.84 -19.42
N PRO A 23 -24.44 -14.96 -19.28
CA PRO A 23 -24.66 -15.85 -20.40
C PRO A 23 -25.60 -15.17 -21.40
N ALA A 24 -25.10 -15.00 -22.63
CA ALA A 24 -25.87 -14.53 -23.77
C ALA A 24 -27.15 -15.37 -23.94
N GLY A 25 -28.30 -14.71 -23.89
CA GLY A 25 -29.62 -15.30 -24.01
C GLY A 25 -29.81 -16.02 -25.34
N GLY A 26 -29.78 -17.35 -25.29
CA GLY A 26 -30.19 -18.22 -26.38
C GLY A 26 -31.72 -18.27 -26.52
N LYS A 27 -32.20 -17.83 -27.69
CA LYS A 27 -33.39 -18.32 -28.41
C LYS A 27 -34.65 -18.55 -27.56
N ALA A 28 -35.30 -17.46 -27.15
CA ALA A 28 -36.74 -17.48 -26.95
C ALA A 28 -37.42 -17.35 -28.32
N ALA A 29 -38.14 -18.41 -28.67
CA ALA A 29 -38.80 -18.62 -29.93
C ALA A 29 -39.74 -17.46 -30.31
N GLN A 30 -39.71 -17.13 -31.60
CA GLN A 30 -40.75 -16.41 -32.30
C GLN A 30 -42.11 -17.07 -32.04
N ALA A 31 -42.97 -16.37 -31.30
CA ALA A 31 -44.41 -16.59 -31.32
C ALA A 31 -45.09 -15.23 -31.49
N ARG A 32 -44.89 -14.62 -32.66
CA ARG A 32 -45.79 -13.56 -33.14
C ARG A 32 -47.11 -14.26 -33.43
N ALA A 33 -48.11 -14.03 -32.58
CA ALA A 33 -49.49 -14.39 -32.87
C ALA A 33 -49.90 -13.71 -34.18
N ALA A 34 -50.16 -14.51 -35.22
CA ALA A 34 -50.74 -14.03 -36.46
C ALA A 34 -52.18 -13.56 -36.17
N LEU A 35 -52.47 -12.30 -36.50
CA LEU A 35 -53.83 -11.78 -36.53
C LEU A 35 -54.60 -12.49 -37.65
N PRO A 36 -55.86 -12.92 -37.46
CA PRO A 36 -56.65 -13.48 -38.53
C PRO A 36 -56.99 -12.41 -39.58
N GLU A 37 -56.84 -12.80 -40.84
CA GLU A 37 -57.10 -12.02 -42.04
C GLU A 37 -58.60 -11.69 -42.17
N VAL A 38 -58.91 -10.45 -42.51
CA VAL A 38 -60.27 -9.89 -42.54
C VAL A 38 -60.88 -10.14 -43.91
N ASP A 39 -61.32 -11.37 -44.19
CA ASP A 39 -61.91 -11.72 -45.51
C ASP A 39 -63.30 -12.39 -45.45
N ASP A 40 -63.94 -12.47 -44.26
CA ASP A 40 -65.21 -13.21 -44.06
C ASP A 40 -66.41 -12.32 -43.66
N LEU A 41 -66.49 -11.09 -44.18
CA LEU A 41 -67.65 -10.20 -44.00
C LEU A 41 -68.40 -9.95 -45.32
N LEU A 42 -68.83 -11.03 -45.99
CA LEU A 42 -69.85 -10.96 -47.02
C LEU A 42 -71.22 -11.30 -46.41
N ALA A 43 -72.12 -10.32 -46.45
CA ALA A 43 -73.51 -10.44 -46.05
C ALA A 43 -74.26 -11.48 -46.93
N PRO A 44 -75.04 -12.41 -46.35
CA PRO A 44 -75.85 -13.34 -47.13
C PRO A 44 -77.23 -12.74 -47.38
N ASP A 45 -77.34 -11.84 -48.36
CA ASP A 45 -78.64 -11.43 -48.91
C ASP A 45 -78.71 -11.86 -50.37
N ASP A 46 -79.33 -13.02 -50.63
CA ASP A 46 -80.05 -13.33 -51.87
C ASP A 46 -80.71 -14.72 -51.77
N VAL A 47 -81.97 -14.77 -51.32
CA VAL A 47 -82.84 -15.93 -51.54
C VAL A 47 -83.82 -15.56 -52.67
N PRO A 48 -83.69 -16.11 -53.89
CA PRO A 48 -84.55 -15.71 -55.00
C PRO A 48 -85.98 -16.24 -54.79
N ALA A 49 -86.97 -15.35 -54.91
CA ALA A 49 -88.38 -15.72 -54.78
C ALA A 49 -88.85 -16.70 -55.89
N PRO A 50 -89.68 -17.71 -55.57
CA PRO A 50 -90.07 -18.77 -56.50
C PRO A 50 -90.98 -18.32 -57.67
N LEU A 51 -90.84 -19.02 -58.80
CA LEU A 51 -91.32 -18.65 -60.16
C LEU A 51 -92.83 -18.36 -60.30
N TYR A 52 -93.70 -18.92 -59.45
CA TYR A 52 -95.16 -18.69 -59.52
C TYR A 52 -95.61 -17.27 -59.16
N LEU A 53 -94.73 -16.50 -58.50
CA LEU A 53 -94.99 -15.10 -58.15
C LEU A 53 -94.62 -14.14 -59.30
N ARG A 54 -93.68 -14.53 -60.17
CA ARG A 54 -93.20 -13.68 -61.27
C ARG A 54 -94.21 -13.55 -62.42
N TRP A 55 -95.04 -14.58 -62.64
CA TRP A 55 -95.90 -14.68 -63.83
C TRP A 55 -97.38 -14.37 -63.60
N LYS A 56 -97.77 -13.76 -62.46
CA LYS A 56 -99.14 -13.27 -62.17
C LYS A 56 -100.26 -14.17 -62.73
N LEU A 57 -100.10 -15.49 -62.61
CA LEU A 57 -100.93 -16.48 -63.32
C LEU A 57 -102.42 -16.39 -62.96
N HIS A 58 -102.70 -15.91 -61.75
CA HIS A 58 -104.02 -15.65 -61.20
C HIS A 58 -104.71 -14.46 -61.88
N LEU A 59 -103.98 -13.43 -62.33
CA LEU A 59 -104.54 -12.35 -63.15
C LEU A 59 -104.86 -12.83 -64.57
N LEU A 60 -104.02 -13.68 -65.16
CA LEU A 60 -104.28 -14.25 -66.49
C LEU A 60 -105.52 -15.16 -66.49
N LEU A 61 -105.66 -16.01 -65.47
CA LEU A 61 -106.83 -16.88 -65.30
C LEU A 61 -108.11 -16.06 -65.04
N GLY A 62 -108.03 -15.03 -64.19
CA GLY A 62 -109.15 -14.11 -63.95
C GLY A 62 -109.59 -13.40 -65.22
N GLY A 63 -108.64 -12.88 -66.01
CA GLY A 63 -108.89 -12.27 -67.31
C GLY A 63 -109.62 -13.22 -68.28
N ALA A 64 -109.10 -14.44 -68.47
CA ALA A 64 -109.72 -15.44 -69.35
C ALA A 64 -111.17 -15.77 -68.94
N LEU A 65 -111.43 -15.91 -67.63
CA LEU A 65 -112.78 -16.22 -67.13
C LEU A 65 -113.76 -15.04 -67.36
N THR A 66 -113.29 -13.80 -67.23
CA THR A 66 -114.12 -12.63 -67.54
C THR A 66 -114.48 -12.52 -69.01
N VAL A 67 -113.55 -12.82 -69.92
CA VAL A 67 -113.80 -12.84 -71.37
C VAL A 67 -114.82 -13.92 -71.72
N LEU A 68 -114.68 -15.13 -71.15
CA LEU A 68 -115.63 -16.22 -71.34
C LEU A 68 -117.03 -15.87 -70.83
N TRP A 69 -117.13 -15.19 -69.68
CA TRP A 69 -118.41 -14.75 -69.11
C TRP A 69 -119.12 -13.74 -70.02
N PHE A 70 -118.43 -12.71 -70.51
CA PHE A 70 -119.02 -11.76 -71.45
C PHE A 70 -119.44 -12.42 -72.76
N ALA A 71 -118.69 -13.39 -73.26
CA ALA A 71 -119.09 -14.17 -74.43
C ALA A 71 -120.40 -14.94 -74.20
N LEU A 72 -120.58 -15.55 -73.02
CA LEU A 72 -121.83 -16.23 -72.63
C LEU A 72 -123.00 -15.25 -72.45
N VAL A 73 -122.76 -14.07 -71.88
CA VAL A 73 -123.78 -13.02 -71.75
C VAL A 73 -124.21 -12.51 -73.12
N LEU A 74 -123.28 -12.31 -74.05
CA LEU A 74 -123.59 -11.90 -75.43
C LEU A 74 -124.39 -12.99 -76.17
N ASP A 75 -123.99 -14.26 -76.07
CA ASP A 75 -124.75 -15.39 -76.65
C ASP A 75 -126.17 -15.50 -76.05
N PHE A 76 -126.32 -15.28 -74.74
CA PHE A 76 -127.62 -15.28 -74.07
C PHE A 76 -128.51 -14.13 -74.54
N ILE A 77 -127.95 -12.92 -74.67
CA ILE A 77 -128.68 -11.74 -75.15
C ILE A 77 -129.11 -11.94 -76.61
N GLU A 78 -128.23 -12.47 -77.46
CA GLU A 78 -128.54 -12.74 -78.86
C GLU A 78 -129.67 -13.78 -79.01
N LYS A 79 -129.62 -14.88 -78.25
CA LYS A 79 -130.64 -15.94 -78.30
C LYS A 79 -131.97 -15.57 -77.65
N SER A 80 -131.95 -14.82 -76.56
CA SER A 80 -133.15 -14.58 -75.73
C SER A 80 -133.88 -13.29 -76.08
N LEU A 81 -133.14 -12.22 -76.40
CA LEU A 81 -133.70 -10.89 -76.64
C LEU A 81 -133.55 -10.44 -78.10
N GLY A 82 -132.48 -10.87 -78.78
CA GLY A 82 -132.10 -10.35 -80.10
C GLY A 82 -131.47 -8.96 -79.99
N LEU A 83 -130.27 -8.77 -80.55
CA LEU A 83 -129.48 -7.54 -80.37
C LEU A 83 -130.18 -6.26 -80.88
N GLY A 84 -131.10 -6.40 -81.84
CA GLY A 84 -131.87 -5.27 -82.38
C GLY A 84 -132.94 -4.72 -81.43
N ASN A 85 -133.43 -5.51 -80.47
CA ASN A 85 -134.53 -5.12 -79.58
C ASN A 85 -134.06 -4.46 -78.27
N LEU A 86 -132.73 -4.32 -78.05
CA LEU A 86 -132.22 -3.68 -76.84
C LEU A 86 -132.60 -2.19 -76.73
N THR A 87 -132.90 -1.54 -77.84
CA THR A 87 -133.29 -0.12 -77.86
C THR A 87 -134.78 0.11 -77.59
N GLU A 88 -135.61 -0.94 -77.62
CA GLU A 88 -137.05 -0.85 -77.31
C GLU A 88 -137.38 -1.17 -75.85
N LEU A 89 -136.41 -1.68 -75.07
CA LEU A 89 -136.59 -2.03 -73.66
C LEU A 89 -136.64 -0.78 -72.76
N LEU A 90 -137.39 -0.87 -71.66
CA LEU A 90 -137.50 0.22 -70.71
C LEU A 90 -136.16 0.43 -69.96
N PRO A 91 -135.80 1.67 -69.56
CA PRO A 91 -134.48 1.96 -68.97
C PRO A 91 -134.10 1.12 -67.74
N HIS A 92 -135.08 0.66 -66.96
CA HIS A 92 -134.84 -0.18 -65.78
C HIS A 92 -134.52 -1.65 -66.14
N GLU A 93 -135.02 -2.16 -67.26
CA GLU A 93 -134.73 -3.51 -67.75
C GLU A 93 -133.29 -3.60 -68.28
N VAL A 94 -132.84 -2.54 -68.97
CA VAL A 94 -131.44 -2.38 -69.39
C VAL A 94 -130.51 -2.29 -68.17
N GLY A 95 -130.93 -1.56 -67.13
CA GLY A 95 -130.20 -1.48 -65.86
C GLY A 95 -130.08 -2.84 -65.16
N GLY A 96 -131.15 -3.65 -65.16
CA GLY A 96 -131.14 -5.01 -64.63
C GLY A 96 -130.19 -5.96 -65.39
N LEU A 97 -130.17 -5.88 -66.72
CA LEU A 97 -129.25 -6.65 -67.57
C LEU A 97 -127.79 -6.25 -67.34
N ALA A 98 -127.50 -4.95 -67.25
CA ALA A 98 -126.17 -4.47 -66.93
C ALA A 98 -125.72 -4.94 -65.54
N ALA A 99 -126.59 -4.86 -64.53
CA ALA A 99 -126.29 -5.38 -63.20
C ALA A 99 -125.99 -6.89 -63.25
N GLY A 100 -126.81 -7.69 -63.94
CA GLY A 100 -126.59 -9.12 -64.13
C GLY A 100 -125.27 -9.48 -64.83
N ALA A 101 -124.86 -8.68 -65.82
CA ALA A 101 -123.61 -8.90 -66.56
C ALA A 101 -122.36 -8.52 -65.74
N PHE A 102 -122.38 -7.38 -65.06
CA PHE A 102 -121.20 -6.82 -64.39
C PHE A 102 -121.01 -7.30 -62.95
N THR A 103 -122.06 -7.62 -62.20
CA THR A 103 -121.93 -8.03 -60.79
C THR A 103 -121.05 -9.28 -60.58
N PRO A 104 -121.16 -10.37 -61.37
CA PRO A 104 -120.30 -11.54 -61.19
C PRO A 104 -118.82 -11.27 -61.47
N VAL A 105 -118.53 -10.41 -62.46
CA VAL A 105 -117.17 -9.99 -62.79
C VAL A 105 -116.57 -9.15 -61.68
N ALA A 106 -117.33 -8.19 -61.13
CA ALA A 106 -116.90 -7.38 -60.00
C ALA A 106 -116.62 -8.25 -58.76
N PHE A 107 -117.48 -9.23 -58.48
CA PHE A 107 -117.30 -10.15 -57.37
C PHE A 107 -116.05 -11.03 -57.55
N LEU A 108 -115.81 -11.52 -58.77
CA LEU A 108 -114.61 -12.30 -59.09
C LEU A 108 -113.31 -11.49 -58.86
N TRP A 109 -113.26 -10.26 -59.36
CA TRP A 109 -112.08 -9.40 -59.16
C TRP A 109 -111.90 -8.98 -57.70
N MET A 110 -112.98 -8.74 -56.96
CA MET A 110 -112.92 -8.50 -55.52
C MET A 110 -112.33 -9.71 -54.77
N LEU A 111 -112.72 -10.93 -55.15
CA LEU A 111 -112.22 -12.16 -54.54
C LEU A 111 -110.72 -12.36 -54.85
N ILE A 112 -110.29 -12.12 -56.09
CA ILE A 112 -108.88 -12.15 -56.48
C ILE A 112 -108.06 -11.12 -55.70
N ALA A 113 -108.54 -9.87 -55.62
CA ALA A 113 -107.88 -8.80 -54.88
C ALA A 113 -107.77 -9.12 -53.37
N PHE A 114 -108.81 -9.72 -52.78
CA PHE A 114 -108.79 -10.16 -51.38
C PHE A 114 -107.72 -11.24 -51.13
N PHE A 115 -107.58 -12.22 -52.03
CA PHE A 115 -106.54 -13.24 -51.91
C PHE A 115 -105.13 -12.71 -52.15
N GLU A 116 -104.95 -11.78 -53.09
CA GLU A 116 -103.66 -11.13 -53.35
C GLU A 116 -103.23 -10.27 -52.16
N ARG A 117 -104.14 -9.45 -51.63
CA ARG A 117 -103.95 -8.65 -50.41
C ARG A 117 -103.63 -9.54 -49.20
N GLY A 118 -104.32 -10.67 -49.06
CA GLY A 118 -104.09 -11.64 -47.99
C GLY A 118 -102.73 -12.34 -48.06
N ARG A 119 -102.16 -12.53 -49.26
CA ARG A 119 -100.78 -13.04 -49.40
C ARG A 119 -99.74 -11.97 -49.09
N GLN A 120 -99.96 -10.74 -49.53
CA GLN A 120 -99.05 -9.63 -49.31
C GLN A 120 -98.90 -9.33 -47.80
N LEU A 121 -100.03 -9.28 -47.07
CA LEU A 121 -100.02 -9.09 -45.61
C LEU A 121 -99.27 -10.21 -44.88
N ARG A 122 -99.40 -11.47 -45.32
CA ARG A 122 -98.66 -12.62 -44.74
C ARG A 122 -97.15 -12.55 -44.98
N GLN A 123 -96.72 -12.03 -46.12
CA GLN A 123 -95.30 -11.80 -46.41
C GLN A 123 -94.73 -10.68 -45.54
N GLU A 124 -95.46 -9.57 -45.41
CA GLU A 124 -95.05 -8.45 -44.54
C GLU A 124 -94.98 -8.88 -43.07
N THR A 125 -95.93 -9.71 -42.59
CA THR A 125 -95.85 -10.24 -41.21
C THR A 125 -94.70 -11.24 -41.01
N ALA A 126 -94.33 -12.02 -42.02
CA ALA A 126 -93.20 -12.94 -41.91
C ALA A 126 -91.86 -12.19 -41.80
N ILE A 127 -91.68 -11.12 -42.59
CA ILE A 127 -90.50 -10.25 -42.55
C ILE A 127 -90.45 -9.47 -41.23
N LEU A 128 -91.59 -8.97 -40.75
CA LEU A 128 -91.66 -8.26 -39.47
C LEU A 128 -91.38 -9.21 -38.28
N ARG A 129 -91.87 -10.45 -38.34
CA ARG A 129 -91.58 -11.49 -37.35
C ARG A 129 -90.10 -11.88 -37.36
N SER A 130 -89.46 -11.90 -38.53
CA SER A 130 -88.01 -12.11 -38.66
C SER A 130 -87.22 -10.99 -37.95
N HIS A 131 -87.56 -9.73 -38.22
CA HIS A 131 -86.93 -8.57 -37.58
C HIS A 131 -87.18 -8.53 -36.06
N LEU A 132 -88.41 -8.81 -35.61
CA LEU A 132 -88.72 -8.91 -34.18
C LEU A 132 -87.98 -10.07 -33.51
N LYS A 133 -87.78 -11.20 -34.20
CA LYS A 133 -87.02 -12.33 -33.67
C LYS A 133 -85.52 -12.00 -33.54
N GLN A 134 -84.97 -11.15 -34.42
CA GLN A 134 -83.61 -10.62 -34.30
C GLN A 134 -83.47 -9.57 -33.19
N LEU A 135 -84.51 -8.79 -32.89
CA LEU A 135 -84.48 -7.82 -31.79
C LEU A 135 -84.73 -8.45 -30.41
N ILE A 136 -85.52 -9.52 -30.33
CA ILE A 136 -85.92 -10.15 -29.06
C ILE A 136 -84.89 -11.22 -28.60
N TYR A 137 -84.10 -11.79 -29.52
CA TYR A 137 -83.01 -12.71 -29.20
C TYR A 137 -81.67 -12.11 -29.67
N PRO A 138 -80.81 -11.60 -28.77
CA PRO A 138 -79.43 -11.30 -29.15
C PRO A 138 -78.78 -12.59 -29.64
N SER A 139 -78.21 -12.58 -30.85
CA SER A 139 -77.62 -13.77 -31.47
C SER A 139 -76.63 -14.44 -30.52
N ASP A 140 -76.58 -15.77 -30.45
CA ASP A 140 -75.62 -16.54 -29.63
C ASP A 140 -74.15 -16.08 -29.83
N ARG A 141 -73.84 -15.49 -30.99
CA ARG A 141 -72.54 -14.86 -31.29
C ARG A 141 -72.22 -13.60 -30.48
N ALA A 142 -73.22 -12.81 -30.07
CA ALA A 142 -73.01 -11.62 -29.25
C ALA A 142 -72.69 -12.02 -27.80
N ASP A 143 -73.36 -13.06 -27.30
CA ASP A 143 -73.11 -13.61 -25.97
C ASP A 143 -71.75 -14.32 -25.91
N SER A 144 -71.40 -15.11 -26.93
CA SER A 144 -70.08 -15.77 -27.00
C SER A 144 -68.93 -14.76 -27.05
N ARG A 145 -69.04 -13.69 -27.86
CA ARG A 145 -68.03 -12.63 -27.90
C ARG A 145 -67.93 -11.86 -26.57
N MET A 146 -69.06 -11.59 -25.92
CA MET A 146 -69.07 -10.92 -24.62
C MET A 146 -68.40 -11.79 -23.56
N GLN A 147 -68.64 -13.10 -23.58
CA GLN A 147 -67.97 -14.06 -22.71
C GLN A 147 -66.48 -14.17 -23.00
N GLU A 148 -66.05 -14.21 -24.26
CA GLU A 148 -64.63 -14.21 -24.66
C GLU A 148 -63.90 -12.92 -24.25
N ILE A 149 -64.51 -11.75 -24.47
CA ILE A 149 -63.95 -10.46 -24.04
C ILE A 149 -63.86 -10.39 -22.52
N THR A 150 -64.91 -10.82 -21.81
CA THR A 150 -64.92 -10.85 -20.33
C THR A 150 -63.87 -11.82 -19.79
N ALA A 151 -63.70 -12.98 -20.42
CA ALA A 151 -62.66 -13.95 -20.05
C ALA A 151 -61.25 -13.40 -20.32
N SER A 152 -61.03 -12.74 -21.47
CA SER A 152 -59.76 -12.11 -21.83
C SER A 152 -59.40 -10.97 -20.86
N LEU A 153 -60.34 -10.06 -20.57
CA LEU A 153 -60.16 -8.99 -19.59
C LEU A 153 -59.87 -9.55 -18.19
N ARG A 154 -60.57 -10.62 -17.79
CA ARG A 154 -60.31 -11.29 -16.51
C ARG A 154 -58.93 -11.92 -16.46
N ASN A 155 -58.45 -12.52 -17.54
CA ASN A 155 -57.09 -13.06 -17.62
C ASN A 155 -56.03 -11.96 -17.63
N GLN A 156 -56.21 -10.91 -18.43
CA GLN A 156 -55.30 -9.76 -18.46
C GLN A 156 -55.21 -9.06 -17.10
N THR A 157 -56.33 -8.92 -16.39
CA THR A 157 -56.35 -8.35 -15.04
C THR A 157 -55.61 -9.24 -14.03
N LYS A 158 -55.73 -10.57 -14.16
CA LYS A 158 -54.97 -11.52 -13.33
C LYS A 158 -53.47 -11.48 -13.63
N GLU A 159 -53.08 -11.41 -14.89
CA GLU A 159 -51.67 -11.28 -15.29
C GLU A 159 -51.06 -9.96 -14.80
N LEU A 160 -51.80 -8.86 -14.95
CA LEU A 160 -51.41 -7.56 -14.39
C LEU A 160 -51.27 -7.62 -12.86
N LEU A 161 -52.24 -8.19 -12.15
CA LEU A 161 -52.17 -8.32 -10.70
C LEU A 161 -50.96 -9.16 -10.27
N SER A 162 -50.71 -10.28 -10.94
CA SER A 162 -49.55 -11.13 -10.67
C SER A 162 -48.22 -10.43 -10.98
N ALA A 163 -48.15 -9.65 -12.07
CA ALA A 163 -46.97 -8.87 -12.42
C ALA A 163 -46.74 -7.72 -11.43
N SER A 164 -47.80 -7.05 -10.97
CA SER A 164 -47.73 -6.01 -9.95
C SER A 164 -47.31 -6.57 -8.59
N GLU A 165 -47.84 -7.73 -8.17
CA GLU A 165 -47.40 -8.40 -6.95
C GLU A 165 -45.92 -8.82 -7.03
N GLU A 166 -45.48 -9.33 -8.18
CA GLU A 166 -44.09 -9.70 -8.41
C GLU A 166 -43.16 -8.46 -8.41
N ALA A 167 -43.59 -7.36 -9.02
CA ALA A 167 -42.87 -6.09 -8.98
C ALA A 167 -42.80 -5.54 -7.54
N ALA A 168 -43.87 -5.64 -6.76
CA ALA A 168 -43.89 -5.24 -5.35
C ALA A 168 -42.93 -6.09 -4.51
N ARG A 169 -42.91 -7.42 -4.70
CA ARG A 169 -41.96 -8.32 -4.03
C ARG A 169 -40.52 -7.99 -4.38
N ARG A 170 -40.22 -7.73 -5.66
CA ARG A 170 -38.87 -7.31 -6.10
C ARG A 170 -38.49 -5.95 -5.56
N GLY A 171 -39.43 -5.00 -5.50
CA GLY A 171 -39.23 -3.70 -4.89
C GLY A 171 -38.90 -3.78 -3.40
N GLN A 172 -39.58 -4.65 -2.65
CA GLN A 172 -39.26 -4.93 -1.25
C GLN A 172 -37.88 -5.57 -1.09
N ALA A 173 -37.58 -6.62 -1.84
CA ALA A 173 -36.28 -7.28 -1.79
C ALA A 173 -35.12 -6.33 -2.14
N LEU A 174 -35.32 -5.44 -3.12
CA LEU A 174 -34.34 -4.40 -3.45
C LEU A 174 -34.21 -3.36 -2.32
N GLY A 175 -35.32 -2.96 -1.70
CA GLY A 175 -35.32 -2.06 -0.54
C GLY A 175 -34.55 -2.63 0.65
N ASP A 176 -34.76 -3.92 0.95
CA ASP A 176 -34.05 -4.63 2.01
C ASP A 176 -32.55 -4.74 1.69
N LEU A 177 -32.19 -5.10 0.45
CA LEU A 177 -30.80 -5.19 0.01
C LEU A 177 -30.07 -3.84 0.09
N ILE A 178 -30.73 -2.75 -0.35
CA ILE A 178 -30.17 -1.40 -0.25
C ILE A 178 -29.95 -1.04 1.22
N ARG A 179 -30.93 -1.29 2.09
CA ARG A 179 -30.84 -1.00 3.52
C ARG A 179 -29.71 -1.77 4.20
N ASP A 180 -29.54 -3.04 3.85
CA ASP A 180 -28.45 -3.89 4.36
C ASP A 180 -27.09 -3.35 3.87
N ARG A 181 -26.98 -3.02 2.58
CA ARG A 181 -25.75 -2.47 2.01
C ARG A 181 -25.38 -1.10 2.58
N THR A 182 -26.37 -0.24 2.87
CA THR A 182 -26.14 1.03 3.56
C THR A 182 -25.64 0.81 4.98
N ARG A 183 -26.13 -0.22 5.68
CA ARG A 183 -25.67 -0.57 7.03
C ARG A 183 -24.23 -1.10 7.03
N ASP A 184 -23.91 -1.98 6.09
CA ASP A 184 -22.53 -2.48 5.89
C ASP A 184 -21.56 -1.34 5.57
N LEU A 185 -21.96 -0.43 4.68
CA LEU A 185 -21.14 0.74 4.33
C LEU A 185 -20.92 1.66 5.53
N ALA A 186 -21.96 1.93 6.32
CA ALA A 186 -21.83 2.72 7.54
C ALA A 186 -20.85 2.06 8.55
N GLN A 187 -20.95 0.75 8.74
CA GLN A 187 -20.06 0.01 9.64
C GLN A 187 -18.61 0.00 9.14
N VAL A 188 -18.40 -0.20 7.84
CA VAL A 188 -17.05 -0.16 7.25
C VAL A 188 -16.46 1.24 7.32
N SER A 189 -17.26 2.29 7.11
CA SER A 189 -16.82 3.68 7.29
C SER A 189 -16.44 3.98 8.74
N GLU A 190 -17.19 3.47 9.72
CA GLU A 190 -16.86 3.63 11.14
C GLU A 190 -15.57 2.89 11.51
N ASP A 191 -15.36 1.65 11.04
CA ASP A 191 -14.10 0.92 11.25
C ASP A 191 -12.92 1.60 10.55
N ALA A 192 -13.13 2.15 9.35
CA ALA A 192 -12.12 2.92 8.64
C ALA A 192 -11.73 4.20 9.39
N ASP A 193 -12.71 4.91 9.98
CA ASP A 193 -12.47 6.12 10.76
C ASP A 193 -11.71 5.81 12.06
N LEU A 194 -12.09 4.75 12.77
CA LEU A 194 -11.39 4.28 13.98
C LEU A 194 -9.94 3.88 13.67
N ARG A 195 -9.71 3.16 12.57
CA ARG A 195 -8.36 2.80 12.12
C ARG A 195 -7.54 4.02 11.71
N ALA A 196 -8.15 4.98 11.02
CA ALA A 196 -7.48 6.23 10.66
C ALA A 196 -7.04 7.02 11.89
N HIS A 197 -7.91 7.13 12.90
CA HIS A 197 -7.56 7.74 14.19
C HIS A 197 -6.45 6.98 14.92
N ALA A 198 -6.50 5.65 14.94
CA ALA A 198 -5.46 4.83 15.56
C ALA A 198 -4.09 4.99 14.86
N VAL A 199 -4.08 5.07 13.53
CA VAL A 199 -2.86 5.34 12.74
C VAL A 199 -2.35 6.75 12.99
N ALA A 200 -3.23 7.76 13.06
CA ALA A 200 -2.85 9.14 13.36
C ALA A 200 -2.22 9.26 14.77
N ASP A 201 -2.81 8.60 15.77
CA ASP A 201 -2.26 8.57 17.12
C ASP A 201 -0.92 7.83 17.18
N ALA A 202 -0.78 6.73 16.45
CA ALA A 202 0.50 6.00 16.36
C ALA A 202 1.59 6.86 15.71
N LEU A 203 1.28 7.53 14.60
CA LEU A 203 2.20 8.46 13.93
C LEU A 203 2.59 9.63 14.83
N LYS A 204 1.64 10.18 15.58
CA LYS A 204 1.89 11.28 16.53
C LYS A 204 2.83 10.84 17.66
N ARG A 205 2.60 9.65 18.23
CA ARG A 205 3.50 9.06 19.25
C ARG A 205 4.89 8.80 18.67
N GLN A 206 4.97 8.18 17.50
CA GLN A 206 6.24 7.89 16.83
C GLN A 206 7.03 9.16 16.52
N THR A 207 6.35 10.24 16.12
CA THR A 207 6.98 11.55 15.88
C THR A 207 7.53 12.15 17.17
N ALA A 208 6.77 12.06 18.27
CA ALA A 208 7.22 12.54 19.58
C ALA A 208 8.42 11.74 20.10
N ASP A 209 8.40 10.41 19.96
CA ASP A 209 9.50 9.54 20.35
C ASP A 209 10.76 9.83 19.52
N LEU A 210 10.60 10.05 18.21
CA LEU A 210 11.70 10.42 17.33
C LEU A 210 12.29 11.78 17.72
N SER A 211 11.45 12.79 17.99
CA SER A 211 11.90 14.10 18.47
C SER A 211 12.71 13.97 19.77
N SER A 212 12.22 13.20 20.74
CA SER A 212 12.93 12.95 22.00
C SER A 212 14.25 12.20 21.78
N ALA A 213 14.27 11.22 20.88
CA ALA A 213 15.49 10.49 20.55
C ALA A 213 16.53 11.40 19.88
N SER A 214 16.09 12.27 18.96
CA SER A 214 16.94 13.26 18.30
C SER A 214 17.51 14.29 19.28
N GLU A 215 16.70 14.79 20.22
CA GLU A 215 17.14 15.74 21.23
C GLU A 215 18.19 15.12 22.18
N ARG A 216 17.95 13.87 22.64
CA ARG A 216 18.93 13.10 23.42
C ARG A 216 20.22 12.81 22.64
N ALA A 217 20.12 12.57 21.33
CA ALA A 217 21.29 12.37 20.48
C ALA A 217 22.09 13.67 20.34
N ALA A 218 21.41 14.82 20.21
CA ALA A 218 22.05 16.13 20.13
C ALA A 218 22.74 16.53 21.45
N GLU A 219 22.12 16.25 22.60
CA GLU A 219 22.74 16.43 23.92
C GLU A 219 23.99 15.55 24.06
N ARG A 220 23.88 14.25 23.79
CA ARG A 220 25.05 13.34 23.84
C ARG A 220 26.18 13.76 22.91
N ALA A 221 25.85 14.29 21.73
CA ALA A 221 26.85 14.81 20.81
C ALA A 221 27.56 16.05 21.37
N ARG A 222 26.84 16.95 22.06
CA ARG A 222 27.44 18.09 22.76
C ARG A 222 28.34 17.65 23.90
N ASP A 223 27.87 16.76 24.78
CA ASP A 223 28.65 16.25 25.90
C ASP A 223 29.93 15.53 25.44
N ALA A 224 29.82 14.71 24.38
CA ALA A 224 30.97 14.07 23.77
C ALA A 224 31.94 15.10 23.17
N GLY A 225 31.42 16.16 22.53
CA GLY A 225 32.21 17.26 22.00
C GLY A 225 32.97 18.02 23.09
N GLU A 226 32.33 18.30 24.22
CA GLU A 226 32.96 18.95 25.38
C GLU A 226 34.05 18.06 26.01
N THR A 227 33.76 16.78 26.21
CA THR A 227 34.73 15.81 26.76
C THR A 227 35.95 15.66 25.84
N LEU A 228 35.74 15.59 24.52
CA LEU A 228 36.83 15.54 23.54
C LEU A 228 37.64 16.82 23.53
N PHE A 229 37.00 17.98 23.69
CA PHE A 229 37.69 19.26 23.79
C PHE A 229 38.57 19.34 25.05
N GLU A 230 38.06 18.90 26.21
CA GLU A 230 38.83 18.81 27.44
C GLU A 230 40.01 17.83 27.33
N GLN A 231 39.78 16.66 26.74
CA GLN A 231 40.85 15.68 26.49
C GLN A 231 41.91 16.22 25.54
N ALA A 232 41.51 16.85 24.44
CA ALA A 232 42.43 17.45 23.48
C ALA A 232 43.27 18.56 24.15
N HIS A 233 42.63 19.43 24.93
CA HIS A 233 43.32 20.48 25.68
C HIS A 233 44.29 19.89 26.73
N GLY A 234 43.85 18.88 27.48
CA GLY A 234 44.71 18.16 28.42
C GLY A 234 45.91 17.51 27.73
N LEU A 235 45.71 16.91 26.55
CA LEU A 235 46.76 16.32 25.75
C LEU A 235 47.77 17.37 25.30
N THR A 236 47.32 18.53 24.81
CA THR A 236 48.18 19.67 24.45
C THR A 236 49.02 20.12 25.63
N VAL A 237 48.41 20.34 26.81
CA VAL A 237 49.13 20.77 28.02
C VAL A 237 50.16 19.72 28.47
N THR A 238 49.82 18.43 28.42
CA THR A 238 50.79 17.37 28.74
C THR A 238 51.91 17.27 27.71
N THR A 239 51.62 17.51 26.44
CA THR A 239 52.61 17.54 25.34
C THR A 239 53.57 18.70 25.53
N ASP A 240 53.08 19.90 25.83
CA ASP A 240 53.94 21.06 26.12
C ASP A 240 54.85 20.80 27.32
N ARG A 241 54.32 20.18 28.39
CA ARG A 241 55.15 19.76 29.54
C ARG A 241 56.17 18.69 29.18
N ALA A 242 55.83 17.73 28.33
CA ALA A 242 56.76 16.70 27.88
C ALA A 242 57.89 17.31 27.05
N SER A 243 57.57 18.24 26.14
CA SER A 243 58.55 19.00 25.35
C SER A 243 59.46 19.84 26.24
N ALA A 244 58.92 20.55 27.23
CA ALA A 244 59.73 21.33 28.18
C ALA A 244 60.70 20.43 28.99
N ARG A 245 60.23 19.25 29.44
CA ARG A 245 61.11 18.28 30.13
C ARG A 245 62.17 17.70 29.20
N ALA A 246 61.83 17.44 27.94
CA ALA A 246 62.79 16.96 26.96
C ALA A 246 63.89 18.01 26.72
N GLU A 247 63.52 19.28 26.59
CA GLU A 247 64.48 20.39 26.44
C GLU A 247 65.40 20.50 27.67
N ASP A 248 64.86 20.44 28.89
CA ASP A 248 65.65 20.47 30.13
C ASP A 248 66.61 19.26 30.24
N MET A 249 66.17 18.08 29.79
CA MET A 249 67.02 16.89 29.71
C MET A 249 68.16 17.07 28.71
N ILE A 250 67.89 17.65 27.54
CA ILE A 250 68.89 17.94 26.51
C ILE A 250 69.93 18.92 27.06
N GLN A 251 69.50 19.99 27.74
CA GLN A 251 70.42 20.95 28.37
C GLN A 251 71.28 20.28 29.46
N THR A 252 70.67 19.42 30.28
CA THR A 252 71.40 18.66 31.30
C THR A 252 72.43 17.72 30.69
N LEU A 253 72.07 16.99 29.62
CA LEU A 253 72.99 16.11 28.90
C LEU A 253 74.14 16.89 28.27
N LYS A 254 73.85 18.06 27.68
CA LYS A 254 74.88 18.94 27.11
C LYS A 254 75.88 19.39 28.17
N ARG A 255 75.40 19.89 29.32
CA ARG A 255 76.27 20.27 30.44
C ARG A 255 77.09 19.09 30.95
N ARG A 256 76.49 17.91 31.09
CA ARG A 256 77.21 16.70 31.51
C ARG A 256 78.29 16.30 30.52
N ALA A 257 78.04 16.43 29.21
CA ALA A 257 79.05 16.17 28.19
C ALA A 257 80.23 17.16 28.27
N GLU A 258 79.96 18.45 28.49
CA GLU A 258 81.00 19.47 28.70
C GLU A 258 81.81 19.24 29.98
N GLU A 259 81.15 18.89 31.09
CA GLU A 259 81.82 18.49 32.34
C GLU A 259 82.72 17.26 32.14
N LEU A 260 82.25 16.27 31.38
CA LEU A 260 83.00 15.04 31.10
C LEU A 260 84.21 15.30 30.20
N ASP A 261 84.07 16.14 29.18
CA ASP A 261 85.17 16.54 28.29
C ASP A 261 86.25 17.31 29.07
N GLY A 262 85.84 18.24 29.94
CA GLY A 262 86.76 18.96 30.82
C GLY A 262 87.50 18.04 31.78
N ALA A 263 86.80 17.10 32.42
CA ALA A 263 87.42 16.10 33.29
C ALA A 263 88.38 15.17 32.53
N ALA A 264 88.03 14.77 31.30
CA ALA A 264 88.88 13.95 30.45
C ALA A 264 90.17 14.70 30.03
N GLN A 265 90.06 15.98 29.66
CA GLN A 265 91.21 16.83 29.36
C GLN A 265 92.11 17.02 30.58
N GLU A 266 91.53 17.28 31.75
CA GLU A 266 92.30 17.42 32.99
C GLU A 266 93.04 16.12 33.37
N ALA A 267 92.37 14.97 33.24
CA ALA A 267 92.99 13.67 33.47
C ALA A 267 94.14 13.40 32.49
N SER A 268 93.96 13.77 31.22
CA SER A 268 95.01 13.66 30.19
C SER A 268 96.23 14.53 30.52
N ASP A 269 96.01 15.80 30.89
CA ASP A 269 97.08 16.73 31.26
C ASP A 269 97.83 16.28 32.53
N ARG A 270 97.12 15.78 33.55
CA ARG A 270 97.74 15.19 34.74
C ARG A 270 98.56 13.94 34.40
N THR A 271 98.10 13.12 33.46
CA THR A 271 98.82 11.93 33.00
C THR A 271 100.10 12.30 32.26
N LEU A 272 100.06 13.30 31.39
CA LEU A 272 101.24 13.84 30.70
C LEU A 272 102.27 14.39 31.70
N LYS A 273 101.83 15.20 32.66
CA LYS A 273 102.71 15.73 33.72
C LYS A 273 103.31 14.63 34.59
N ALA A 274 102.56 13.57 34.89
CA ALA A 274 103.06 12.42 35.62
C ALA A 274 104.11 11.64 34.81
N ALA A 275 103.90 11.46 33.51
CA ALA A 275 104.87 10.84 32.61
C ALA A 275 106.18 11.64 32.55
N GLU A 276 106.11 12.96 32.40
CA GLU A 276 107.30 13.85 32.43
C GLU A 276 108.05 13.82 33.78
N ALA A 277 107.32 13.69 34.89
CA ALA A 277 107.95 13.55 36.20
C ALA A 277 108.64 12.19 36.37
N PHE A 278 108.05 11.13 35.81
CA PHE A 278 108.65 9.80 35.79
C PHE A 278 109.91 9.74 34.94
N ASP A 279 109.90 10.38 33.77
CA ASP A 279 111.04 10.44 32.86
C ASP A 279 112.23 11.17 33.53
N ARG A 280 111.99 12.35 34.09
CA ARG A 280 112.98 13.09 34.88
C ARG A 280 113.53 12.29 36.07
N ARG A 281 112.69 11.50 36.74
CA ARG A 281 113.12 10.66 37.87
C ARG A 281 113.97 9.48 37.39
N THR A 282 113.67 8.94 36.21
CA THR A 282 114.43 7.87 35.56
C THR A 282 115.81 8.36 35.12
N GLU A 283 115.91 9.53 34.48
CA GLU A 283 117.21 10.15 34.12
C GLU A 283 118.09 10.42 35.34
N ARG A 284 117.47 10.93 36.42
CA ARG A 284 118.17 11.19 37.67
C ARG A 284 118.64 9.90 38.35
N LEU A 285 117.87 8.81 38.25
CA LEU A 285 118.28 7.49 38.71
C LEU A 285 119.44 6.92 37.87
N ASP A 286 119.40 7.05 36.54
CA ASP A 286 120.50 6.63 35.66
C ASP A 286 121.80 7.38 36.00
N THR A 287 121.70 8.70 36.20
CA THR A 287 122.84 9.55 36.61
C THR A 287 123.43 9.09 37.95
N VAL A 288 122.59 8.91 38.98
CA VAL A 288 123.04 8.46 40.30
C VAL A 288 123.63 7.04 40.23
N SER A 289 123.05 6.15 39.42
CA SER A 289 123.56 4.79 39.24
C SER A 289 124.93 4.77 38.57
N ARG A 290 125.15 5.61 37.54
CA ARG A 290 126.47 5.79 36.92
C ARG A 290 127.49 6.37 37.89
N GLU A 291 127.09 7.34 38.71
CA GLU A 291 127.98 7.92 39.73
C GLU A 291 128.34 6.89 40.81
N ALA A 292 127.39 6.07 41.25
CA ALA A 292 127.63 4.97 42.19
C ALA A 292 128.59 3.93 41.61
N LEU A 293 128.42 3.54 40.34
CA LEU A 293 129.36 2.65 39.64
C LEU A 293 130.77 3.26 39.54
N ALA A 294 130.89 4.55 39.21
CA ALA A 294 132.17 5.24 39.15
C ALA A 294 132.88 5.31 40.51
N ARG A 295 132.13 5.59 41.60
CA ARG A 295 132.65 5.54 42.96
C ARG A 295 133.09 4.13 43.37
N GLY A 296 132.36 3.10 42.93
CA GLY A 296 132.74 1.70 43.13
C GLY A 296 134.09 1.37 42.49
N VAL A 297 134.32 1.78 41.24
CA VAL A 297 135.60 1.58 40.54
C VAL A 297 136.75 2.36 41.21
N GLN A 298 136.49 3.60 41.67
CA GLN A 298 137.49 4.35 42.43
C GLN A 298 137.85 3.67 43.76
N ALA A 299 136.87 3.11 44.46
CA ALA A 299 137.11 2.37 45.70
C ALA A 299 137.95 1.10 45.45
N ASP A 300 137.68 0.39 44.36
CA ASP A 300 138.40 -0.83 43.96
C ASP A 300 139.88 -0.52 43.65
N SER A 301 140.16 0.51 42.84
CA SER A 301 141.54 0.93 42.55
C SER A 301 142.32 1.45 43.77
N LEU A 302 141.63 2.10 44.73
CA LEU A 302 142.22 2.50 46.00
C LEU A 302 142.60 1.30 46.87
N LEU A 303 141.76 0.26 46.87
CA LEU A 303 142.02 -0.99 47.59
C LEU A 303 143.21 -1.73 46.97
N GLU A 304 143.24 -1.83 45.64
CA GLU A 304 144.32 -2.49 44.89
C GLU A 304 145.67 -1.81 45.13
N ARG A 305 145.70 -0.46 45.14
CA ARG A 305 146.90 0.31 45.49
C ARG A 305 147.36 0.07 46.92
N ARG A 306 146.42 0.02 47.89
CA ARG A 306 146.74 -0.24 49.31
C ARG A 306 147.28 -1.65 49.53
N ILE A 307 146.75 -2.64 48.80
CA ILE A 307 147.26 -4.02 48.83
C ILE A 307 148.68 -4.08 48.25
N GLY A 308 148.95 -3.35 47.15
CA GLY A 308 150.29 -3.25 46.55
C GLY A 308 151.33 -2.61 47.47
N GLU A 309 151.00 -1.50 48.14
CA GLU A 309 151.89 -0.83 49.09
C GLU A 309 152.24 -1.73 50.29
N VAL A 310 151.28 -2.53 50.78
CA VAL A 310 151.51 -3.48 51.89
C VAL A 310 152.44 -4.63 51.47
N VAL A 311 152.31 -5.16 50.25
CA VAL A 311 153.19 -6.22 49.74
C VAL A 311 154.64 -5.72 49.58
N ASP A 312 154.85 -4.50 49.09
CA ASP A 312 156.18 -3.89 48.92
C ASP A 312 156.88 -3.62 50.27
N VAL A 313 156.14 -3.13 51.28
CA VAL A 313 156.66 -2.93 52.64
C VAL A 313 157.03 -4.27 53.29
N THR A 314 156.25 -5.33 53.05
CA THR A 314 156.54 -6.68 53.58
C THR A 314 157.76 -7.31 52.89
N GLY A 315 157.98 -7.03 51.59
CA GLY A 315 159.17 -7.45 50.85
C GLY A 315 160.46 -6.74 51.31
N LYS A 316 160.40 -5.43 51.57
CA LYS A 316 161.53 -4.64 52.07
C LYS A 316 161.93 -5.01 53.50
N ALA A 317 160.97 -5.39 54.35
CA ALA A 317 161.22 -5.88 55.70
C ALA A 317 161.98 -7.23 55.70
N ASN A 318 161.71 -8.11 54.73
CA ASN A 318 162.32 -9.44 54.66
C ASN A 318 163.80 -9.40 54.18
N ALA A 319 164.16 -8.42 53.34
CA ALA A 319 165.54 -8.19 52.91
C ALA A 319 166.40 -7.52 54.00
N ALA A 320 165.83 -6.62 54.81
CA ALA A 320 166.54 -5.93 55.90
C ALA A 320 166.89 -6.86 57.08
N VAL A 321 166.14 -7.94 57.29
CA VAL A 321 166.42 -8.95 58.33
C VAL A 321 167.60 -9.86 57.97
N THR A 322 167.95 -9.96 56.69
CA THR A 322 169.04 -10.83 56.20
C THR A 322 170.41 -10.12 56.20
N ASP A 323 170.44 -8.79 56.08
CA ASP A 323 171.67 -7.95 56.11
C ASP A 323 172.10 -7.57 57.54
N ALA A 324 171.17 -7.61 58.51
CA ALA A 324 171.39 -7.23 59.91
C ALA A 324 172.16 -8.26 60.77
N ALA A 325 172.56 -9.41 60.21
CA ALA A 325 173.33 -10.44 60.93
C ALA A 325 174.86 -10.19 60.94
N GLY A 326 175.35 -9.13 60.29
CA GLY A 326 176.78 -8.90 60.07
C GLY A 326 177.52 -7.95 61.02
N THR A 327 176.88 -6.95 61.65
CA THR A 327 177.64 -5.82 62.24
C THR A 327 176.99 -5.15 63.48
N LEU A 328 176.30 -5.92 64.33
CA LEU A 328 175.92 -5.49 65.68
C LEU A 328 177.01 -5.86 66.70
N ASP A 329 178.10 -5.10 66.74
CA ASP A 329 179.05 -5.19 67.86
C ASP A 329 179.31 -3.86 68.57
N HIS A 330 179.48 -2.69 67.92
CA HIS A 330 179.98 -1.52 68.67
C HIS A 330 179.53 -0.17 68.10
N SER A 331 178.29 0.28 68.27
CA SER A 331 177.96 1.11 69.43
C SER A 331 176.64 1.81 69.07
N ALA A 332 175.61 1.79 69.91
CA ALA A 332 175.57 2.47 71.21
C ALA A 332 175.73 4.00 71.06
N GLN A 333 174.82 4.73 71.73
CA GLN A 333 174.73 6.21 71.80
C GLN A 333 174.20 6.80 70.49
N ASP A 334 172.95 7.21 70.32
CA ASP A 334 172.38 8.39 70.99
C ASP A 334 170.86 8.55 70.70
N LEU A 335 170.20 7.58 70.06
CA LEU A 335 168.82 7.75 69.57
C LEU A 335 167.72 7.59 70.64
N SER A 336 168.07 7.26 71.88
CA SER A 336 167.12 7.16 72.99
C SER A 336 166.55 8.52 73.41
N GLN A 337 167.21 9.64 73.07
CA GLN A 337 166.70 10.97 73.39
C GLN A 337 165.60 11.46 72.41
N ARG A 338 165.46 10.81 71.24
CA ARG A 338 164.41 11.11 70.26
C ARG A 338 163.09 10.39 70.53
N ALA A 339 163.08 9.45 71.49
CA ALA A 339 161.89 8.65 71.82
C ALA A 339 160.81 9.42 72.62
N GLU A 340 161.16 10.50 73.33
CA GLU A 340 160.17 11.24 74.13
C GLU A 340 159.36 12.27 73.34
N ARG A 341 159.84 12.77 72.19
CA ARG A 341 159.08 13.75 71.38
C ARG A 341 158.04 13.13 70.44
N ALA A 342 158.03 11.80 70.28
CA ALA A 342 157.06 11.08 69.44
C ALA A 342 155.75 10.72 70.16
N LYS A 343 155.69 10.90 71.49
CA LYS A 343 154.56 10.48 72.32
C LYS A 343 153.39 11.47 72.31
N ASP A 344 153.66 12.76 72.15
CA ASP A 344 152.61 13.79 72.13
C ASP A 344 151.88 13.86 70.78
N ALA A 345 152.57 13.62 69.65
CA ALA A 345 151.97 13.64 68.32
C ALA A 345 151.06 12.43 68.01
N ALA A 346 151.26 11.31 68.70
CA ALA A 346 150.42 10.11 68.55
C ALA A 346 149.05 10.26 69.23
N THR A 347 148.98 11.01 70.34
CA THR A 347 147.75 11.19 71.13
C THR A 347 146.76 12.14 70.45
N GLU A 348 147.25 13.13 69.69
CA GLU A 348 146.42 14.08 68.94
C GLU A 348 145.79 13.45 67.68
N LEU A 349 146.50 12.50 67.05
CA LEU A 349 146.02 11.70 65.91
C LEU A 349 144.95 10.67 66.31
N GLU A 350 145.05 10.08 67.50
CA GLU A 350 144.06 9.12 68.03
C GLU A 350 142.71 9.79 68.34
N LEU A 351 142.72 11.02 68.86
CA LEU A 351 141.52 11.85 69.08
C LEU A 351 140.92 12.41 67.78
N GLY A 352 141.73 12.66 66.74
CA GLY A 352 141.28 13.15 65.45
C GLY A 352 140.52 12.11 64.63
N LEU A 353 141.02 10.86 64.62
CA LEU A 353 140.40 9.74 63.89
C LEU A 353 139.12 9.23 64.57
N GLY A 354 139.04 9.23 65.90
CA GLY A 354 137.81 8.90 66.64
C GLY A 354 136.65 9.86 66.31
N ARG A 355 136.92 11.18 66.30
CA ARG A 355 135.90 12.18 65.93
C ARG A 355 135.43 12.06 64.47
N GLN A 356 136.31 11.66 63.57
CA GLN A 356 135.95 11.49 62.15
C GLN A 356 135.12 10.23 61.90
N ALA A 357 135.38 9.14 62.64
CA ALA A 357 134.56 7.94 62.62
C ALA A 357 133.15 8.21 63.17
N ASP A 358 133.02 8.95 64.27
CA ASP A 358 131.72 9.32 64.86
C ASP A 358 130.88 10.21 63.93
N VAL A 359 131.51 11.15 63.21
CA VAL A 359 130.80 12.02 62.24
C VAL A 359 130.32 11.23 61.02
N LEU A 360 131.09 10.24 60.56
CA LEU A 360 130.70 9.35 59.46
C LEU A 360 129.59 8.39 59.88
N ASP A 361 129.63 7.85 61.10
CA ASP A 361 128.57 6.99 61.65
C ASP A 361 127.26 7.78 61.83
N ALA A 362 127.33 9.01 62.34
CA ALA A 362 126.17 9.91 62.44
C ALA A 362 125.62 10.37 61.07
N LEU A 363 126.47 10.45 60.04
CA LEU A 363 126.02 10.73 58.66
C LEU A 363 125.36 9.49 58.05
N GLY A 364 125.93 8.30 58.26
CA GLY A 364 125.36 7.01 57.86
C GLY A 364 123.99 6.75 58.48
N GLY A 365 123.86 6.99 59.80
CA GLY A 365 122.59 6.92 60.51
C GLY A 365 121.52 7.85 59.94
N ARG A 366 121.86 9.14 59.73
CA ARG A 366 120.92 10.10 59.12
C ARG A 366 120.49 9.75 57.70
N VAL A 367 121.39 9.19 56.89
CA VAL A 367 121.07 8.74 55.53
C VAL A 367 120.15 7.50 55.58
N SER A 368 120.44 6.54 56.46
CA SER A 368 119.58 5.39 56.71
C SER A 368 118.17 5.79 57.17
N ASP A 369 118.08 6.71 58.13
CA ASP A 369 116.79 7.23 58.63
C ASP A 369 116.00 7.92 57.51
N ARG A 370 116.66 8.72 56.68
CA ARG A 370 116.02 9.41 55.54
C ARG A 370 115.51 8.41 54.50
N ILE A 371 116.29 7.37 54.19
CA ILE A 371 115.90 6.31 53.25
C ILE A 371 114.70 5.53 53.82
N SER A 372 114.69 5.25 55.12
CA SER A 372 113.57 4.58 55.80
C SER A 372 112.29 5.41 55.74
N VAL A 373 112.35 6.70 56.06
CA VAL A 373 111.21 7.63 55.97
C VAL A 373 110.68 7.75 54.54
N ILE A 374 111.57 7.85 53.54
CA ILE A 374 111.17 7.92 52.12
C ILE A 374 110.54 6.60 51.67
N SER A 375 111.07 5.46 52.11
CA SER A 375 110.53 4.13 51.79
C SER A 375 109.15 3.91 52.41
N SER A 376 108.95 4.38 53.65
CA SER A 376 107.63 4.38 54.30
C SER A 376 106.64 5.26 53.55
N ALA A 377 107.00 6.51 53.23
CA ALA A 377 106.12 7.42 52.51
C ALA A 377 105.77 6.94 51.08
N LEU A 378 106.71 6.27 50.39
CA LEU A 378 106.44 5.63 49.11
C LEU A 378 105.48 4.44 49.24
N ARG A 379 105.64 3.64 50.30
CA ARG A 379 104.74 2.50 50.58
C ARG A 379 103.33 2.99 50.95
N ASP A 380 103.22 4.00 51.81
CA ASP A 380 101.95 4.61 52.20
C ASP A 380 101.24 5.24 50.99
N ASN A 381 101.97 5.93 50.10
CA ASN A 381 101.41 6.48 48.86
C ASN A 381 100.99 5.40 47.87
N ALA A 382 101.72 4.29 47.78
CA ALA A 382 101.35 3.16 46.93
C ALA A 382 100.06 2.49 47.43
N ASP A 383 99.91 2.32 48.74
CA ASP A 383 98.69 1.78 49.36
C ASP A 383 97.50 2.74 49.18
N ALA A 384 97.71 4.05 49.32
CA ALA A 384 96.68 5.06 49.08
C ALA A 384 96.22 5.05 47.61
N LEU A 385 97.16 4.95 46.66
CA LEU A 385 96.86 4.84 45.22
C LEU A 385 96.11 3.55 44.90
N ALA A 386 96.53 2.41 45.48
CA ALA A 386 95.84 1.13 45.31
C ALA A 386 94.40 1.20 45.82
N THR A 387 94.18 1.80 47.00
CA THR A 387 92.84 1.97 47.59
C THR A 387 91.95 2.86 46.73
N VAL A 388 92.47 3.99 46.23
CA VAL A 388 91.71 4.92 45.37
C VAL A 388 91.38 4.28 44.01
N THR A 389 92.30 3.51 43.43
CA THR A 389 92.04 2.80 42.18
C THR A 389 91.03 1.67 42.36
N GLU A 390 91.08 0.93 43.47
CA GLU A 390 90.08 -0.07 43.80
C GLU A 390 88.68 0.56 43.98
N GLN A 391 88.59 1.69 44.70
CA GLN A 391 87.35 2.45 44.82
C GLN A 391 86.83 2.97 43.48
N ALA A 392 87.69 3.48 42.61
CA ALA A 392 87.31 3.96 41.28
C ALA A 392 86.77 2.83 40.39
N VAL A 393 87.39 1.64 40.44
CA VAL A 393 86.92 0.45 39.72
C VAL A 393 85.57 -0.01 40.27
N VAL A 394 85.37 -0.02 41.58
CA VAL A 394 84.08 -0.38 42.19
C VAL A 394 82.98 0.61 41.79
N GLN A 395 83.24 1.92 41.83
CA GLN A 395 82.27 2.93 41.41
C GLN A 395 81.94 2.85 39.91
N ALA A 396 82.94 2.64 39.06
CA ALA A 396 82.73 2.47 37.62
C ALA A 396 81.91 1.21 37.32
N THR A 397 82.17 0.11 38.04
CA THR A 397 81.42 -1.15 37.90
C THR A 397 79.97 -0.96 38.35
N ASP A 398 79.73 -0.31 39.50
CA ASP A 398 78.38 -0.07 39.99
C ASP A 398 77.58 0.86 39.06
N ALA A 399 78.21 1.93 38.54
CA ALA A 399 77.62 2.79 37.52
C ALA A 399 77.28 2.01 36.22
N GLY A 400 78.18 1.13 35.77
CA GLY A 400 77.94 0.25 34.63
C GLY A 400 76.75 -0.70 34.84
N THR A 401 76.64 -1.32 36.02
CA THR A 401 75.49 -2.20 36.32
C THR A 401 74.17 -1.45 36.44
N ARG A 402 74.18 -0.19 36.93
CA ARG A 402 72.99 0.66 36.99
C ARG A 402 72.54 1.08 35.59
N LEU A 403 73.46 1.50 34.74
CA LEU A 403 73.18 1.83 33.34
C LEU A 403 72.64 0.62 32.58
N SER A 404 73.24 -0.57 32.77
CA SER A 404 72.75 -1.81 32.17
C SER A 404 71.31 -2.12 32.61
N ARG A 405 71.02 -2.06 33.92
CA ARG A 405 69.66 -2.25 34.46
C ARG A 405 68.67 -1.23 33.90
N GLN A 406 69.07 0.04 33.78
CA GLN A 406 68.23 1.10 33.25
C GLN A 406 67.96 0.92 31.75
N ALA A 407 68.96 0.50 30.96
CA ALA A 407 68.79 0.17 29.55
C ALA A 407 67.80 -0.99 29.36
N THR A 408 67.93 -2.08 30.14
CA THR A 408 67.00 -3.21 30.11
C THR A 408 65.58 -2.78 30.46
N ALA A 409 65.40 -1.96 31.50
CA ALA A 409 64.09 -1.44 31.89
C ALA A 409 63.47 -0.58 30.78
N ILE A 410 64.25 0.25 30.10
CA ILE A 410 63.79 1.06 28.96
C ILE A 410 63.35 0.14 27.81
N THR A 411 64.15 -0.85 27.43
CA THR A 411 63.80 -1.80 26.36
C THR A 411 62.49 -2.52 26.68
N GLU A 412 62.32 -3.02 27.90
CA GLU A 412 61.09 -3.70 28.32
C GLU A 412 59.87 -2.75 28.30
N THR A 413 60.06 -1.47 28.63
CA THR A 413 59.00 -0.47 28.59
C THR A 413 58.61 -0.13 27.14
N VAL A 414 59.59 -0.05 26.24
CA VAL A 414 59.38 0.15 24.80
C VAL A 414 58.66 -1.05 24.19
N ASP A 415 59.06 -2.28 24.51
CA ASP A 415 58.39 -3.50 24.01
C ASP A 415 56.93 -3.57 24.46
N ARG A 416 56.64 -3.22 25.73
CA ARG A 416 55.26 -3.12 26.22
C ARG A 416 54.46 -2.02 25.51
N ALA A 417 55.08 -0.87 25.22
CA ALA A 417 54.42 0.22 24.50
C ALA A 417 54.11 -0.17 23.04
N VAL A 418 55.05 -0.84 22.36
CA VAL A 418 54.85 -1.39 21.01
C VAL A 418 53.74 -2.43 21.01
N SER A 419 53.77 -3.41 21.93
CA SER A 419 52.69 -4.43 22.02
C SER A 419 51.31 -3.80 22.26
N ARG A 420 51.20 -2.79 23.13
CA ARG A 420 49.93 -2.08 23.35
C ARG A 420 49.48 -1.30 22.12
N LEU A 421 50.42 -0.67 21.41
CA LEU A 421 50.12 0.03 20.15
C LEU A 421 49.64 -0.94 19.07
N THR A 422 50.28 -2.10 18.92
CA THR A 422 49.85 -3.15 17.98
C THR A 422 48.47 -3.68 18.36
N GLN A 423 48.24 -4.02 19.64
CA GLN A 423 46.94 -4.48 20.13
C GLN A 423 45.83 -3.44 19.91
N SER A 424 46.13 -2.16 20.14
CA SER A 424 45.17 -1.08 19.91
C SER A 424 44.93 -0.85 18.41
N GLY A 425 45.95 -1.03 17.57
CA GLY A 425 45.85 -0.99 16.11
C GLY A 425 44.97 -2.12 15.56
N ASP A 426 45.17 -3.35 16.04
CA ASP A 426 44.36 -4.52 15.69
C ASP A 426 42.89 -4.33 16.14
N GLY A 427 42.68 -3.78 17.34
CA GLY A 427 41.35 -3.43 17.86
C GLY A 427 40.65 -2.36 17.01
N LEU A 428 41.38 -1.32 16.59
CA LEU A 428 40.86 -0.28 15.71
C LEU A 428 40.52 -0.85 14.33
N SER A 429 41.37 -1.71 13.76
CA SER A 429 41.11 -2.37 12.47
C SER A 429 39.85 -3.24 12.54
N ALA A 430 39.73 -4.06 13.59
CA ALA A 430 38.53 -4.89 13.80
C ALA A 430 37.26 -4.05 13.96
N GLN A 431 37.36 -2.88 14.60
CA GLN A 431 36.25 -1.96 14.75
C GLN A 431 35.85 -1.28 13.42
N VAL A 432 36.83 -0.92 12.58
CA VAL A 432 36.59 -0.42 11.22
C VAL A 432 35.92 -1.48 10.36
N ASP A 433 36.37 -2.74 10.41
CA ASP A 433 35.75 -3.84 9.66
C ASP A 433 34.31 -4.11 10.13
N ASN A 434 34.05 -4.05 11.44
CA ASN A 434 32.70 -4.19 11.99
C ASN A 434 31.79 -3.04 11.54
N LEU A 435 32.28 -1.80 11.58
CA LEU A 435 31.54 -0.62 11.10
C LEU A 435 31.27 -0.72 9.59
N HIS A 436 32.22 -1.19 8.80
CA HIS A 436 32.02 -1.42 7.37
C HIS A 436 30.92 -2.47 7.14
N GLY A 437 30.97 -3.61 7.84
CA GLY A 437 29.94 -4.64 7.76
C GLY A 437 28.56 -4.21 8.30
N GLN A 438 28.49 -3.28 9.26
CA GLN A 438 27.23 -2.67 9.69
C GLN A 438 26.68 -1.71 8.63
N ALA A 439 27.53 -0.84 8.07
CA ALA A 439 27.14 0.09 7.01
C ALA A 439 26.62 -0.64 5.76
N GLN A 440 27.26 -1.76 5.39
CA GLN A 440 26.86 -2.58 4.25
C GLN A 440 25.48 -3.23 4.47
N ARG A 441 25.21 -3.73 5.68
CA ARG A 441 23.90 -4.27 6.06
C ARG A 441 22.81 -3.20 6.07
N VAL A 442 23.13 -1.99 6.54
CA VAL A 442 22.19 -0.85 6.49
C VAL A 442 21.89 -0.45 5.04
N ALA A 443 22.90 -0.47 4.17
CA ALA A 443 22.71 -0.19 2.73
C ALA A 443 21.81 -1.25 2.06
N GLU A 444 22.05 -2.55 2.30
CA GLU A 444 21.19 -3.63 1.79
C GLU A 444 19.75 -3.55 2.32
N GLN A 445 19.57 -3.23 3.60
CA GLN A 445 18.24 -3.03 4.19
C GLN A 445 17.53 -1.82 3.57
N ALA A 446 18.24 -0.72 3.34
CA ALA A 446 17.69 0.46 2.68
C ALA A 446 17.27 0.16 1.24
N ASP A 447 18.08 -0.59 0.50
CA ASP A 447 17.79 -0.97 -0.89
C ASP A 447 16.58 -1.92 -0.99
N THR A 448 16.49 -2.88 -0.06
CA THR A 448 15.34 -3.76 0.07
C THR A 448 14.06 -2.99 0.43
N ALA A 449 14.17 -2.02 1.35
CA ALA A 449 13.05 -1.17 1.73
C ALA A 449 12.58 -0.27 0.58
N ALA A 450 13.51 0.31 -0.18
CA ALA A 450 13.21 1.09 -1.37
C ALA A 450 12.50 0.24 -2.44
N GLY A 451 13.00 -0.98 -2.70
CA GLY A 451 12.35 -1.92 -3.62
C GLY A 451 10.94 -2.34 -3.18
N ASN A 452 10.72 -2.52 -1.87
CA ASN A 452 9.38 -2.80 -1.32
C ASN A 452 8.44 -1.60 -1.47
N LEU A 453 8.91 -0.39 -1.16
CA LEU A 453 8.13 0.83 -1.32
C LEU A 453 7.73 1.05 -2.79
N GLN A 454 8.66 0.83 -3.72
CA GLN A 454 8.38 0.98 -5.14
C GLN A 454 7.35 -0.06 -5.64
N ARG A 455 7.45 -1.31 -5.20
CA ARG A 455 6.41 -2.32 -5.47
C ARG A 455 5.05 -1.92 -4.90
N ALA A 456 5.00 -1.51 -3.63
CA ALA A 456 3.76 -1.07 -2.99
C ALA A 456 3.13 0.12 -3.72
N THR A 457 3.95 1.06 -4.19
CA THR A 457 3.50 2.24 -4.94
C THR A 457 2.93 1.84 -6.30
N ASN A 458 3.58 0.91 -7.01
CA ASN A 458 3.08 0.39 -8.28
C ASN A 458 1.77 -0.40 -8.12
N GLU A 459 1.67 -1.25 -7.09
CA GLU A 459 0.44 -1.99 -6.78
C GLU A 459 -0.72 -1.05 -6.39
N LEU A 460 -0.43 0.01 -5.62
CA LEU A 460 -1.40 1.05 -5.30
C LEU A 460 -1.84 1.81 -6.56
N GLY A 461 -0.91 2.15 -7.45
CA GLY A 461 -1.20 2.80 -8.73
C GLY A 461 -2.13 1.96 -9.61
N GLU A 462 -1.81 0.67 -9.78
CA GLU A 462 -2.66 -0.27 -10.53
C GLU A 462 -4.04 -0.44 -9.89
N ASN A 463 -4.12 -0.56 -8.57
CA ASN A 463 -5.41 -0.69 -7.88
C ASN A 463 -6.24 0.59 -7.96
N ALA A 464 -5.61 1.76 -7.90
CA ALA A 464 -6.27 3.05 -8.09
C ALA A 464 -6.85 3.14 -9.51
N GLU A 465 -6.06 2.76 -10.54
CA GLU A 465 -6.50 2.77 -11.93
C GLU A 465 -7.68 1.80 -12.17
N ARG A 466 -7.58 0.56 -11.65
CA ARG A 466 -8.72 -0.39 -11.69
C ARG A 466 -9.97 0.14 -11.01
N THR A 467 -9.81 0.89 -9.91
CA THR A 467 -10.93 1.49 -9.18
C THR A 467 -11.54 2.63 -9.97
N ILE A 468 -10.73 3.48 -10.60
CA ILE A 468 -11.18 4.54 -11.50
C ILE A 468 -11.97 3.94 -12.68
N THR A 469 -11.44 2.94 -13.37
CA THR A 469 -12.14 2.30 -14.49
C THR A 469 -13.47 1.68 -14.07
N ARG A 470 -13.52 1.02 -12.90
CA ARG A 470 -14.79 0.48 -12.35
C ARG A 470 -15.78 1.58 -11.99
N ALA A 471 -15.31 2.70 -11.44
CA ALA A 471 -16.14 3.84 -11.11
C ALA A 471 -16.69 4.51 -12.37
N GLU A 472 -15.89 4.66 -13.43
CA GLU A 472 -16.32 5.17 -14.73
C GLU A 472 -17.34 4.25 -15.38
N GLN A 473 -17.11 2.93 -15.35
CA GLN A 473 -18.05 1.94 -15.89
C GLN A 473 -19.39 1.97 -15.13
N ALA A 474 -19.35 2.00 -13.79
CA ALA A 474 -20.56 2.12 -12.97
C ALA A 474 -21.29 3.46 -13.22
N GLY A 475 -20.54 4.56 -13.39
CA GLY A 475 -21.08 5.85 -13.77
C GLY A 475 -21.74 5.84 -15.16
N GLY A 476 -21.15 5.13 -16.12
CA GLY A 476 -21.73 4.90 -17.44
C GLY A 476 -23.01 4.07 -17.40
N GLU A 477 -23.02 2.96 -16.64
CA GLU A 477 -24.19 2.11 -16.47
C GLU A 477 -25.34 2.84 -15.76
N LEU A 478 -25.03 3.63 -14.73
CA LEU A 478 -26.02 4.49 -14.05
C LEU A 478 -26.58 5.56 -14.98
N ARG A 479 -25.74 6.18 -15.81
CA ARG A 479 -26.19 7.16 -16.81
C ARG A 479 -27.12 6.52 -17.85
N GLY A 480 -26.75 5.35 -18.36
CA GLY A 480 -27.59 4.58 -19.28
C GLY A 480 -28.92 4.17 -18.66
N ARG A 481 -28.91 3.63 -17.42
CA ARG A 481 -30.17 3.34 -16.69
C ARG A 481 -31.01 4.58 -16.44
N SER A 482 -30.39 5.73 -16.18
CA SER A 482 -31.12 6.98 -16.00
C SER A 482 -31.76 7.47 -17.30
N GLU A 483 -31.09 7.29 -18.44
CA GLU A 483 -31.64 7.59 -19.77
C GLU A 483 -32.78 6.63 -20.13
N ASP A 484 -32.63 5.34 -19.87
CA ASP A 484 -33.68 4.33 -20.05
C ASP A 484 -34.90 4.64 -19.17
N LEU A 485 -34.68 4.95 -17.88
CA LEU A 485 -35.76 5.33 -16.96
C LEU A 485 -36.48 6.61 -17.42
N ARG A 486 -35.73 7.59 -17.95
CA ARG A 486 -36.32 8.80 -18.51
C ARG A 486 -37.16 8.48 -19.75
N GLY A 487 -36.68 7.62 -20.65
CA GLY A 487 -37.44 7.16 -21.81
C GLY A 487 -38.70 6.40 -21.43
N VAL A 488 -38.63 5.51 -20.44
CA VAL A 488 -39.81 4.80 -19.90
C VAL A 488 -40.79 5.77 -19.24
N ALA A 489 -40.30 6.78 -18.51
CA ALA A 489 -41.15 7.81 -17.91
C ALA A 489 -41.86 8.67 -18.97
N ASP A 490 -41.15 9.09 -20.02
CA ASP A 490 -41.73 9.84 -21.13
C ASP A 490 -42.79 9.01 -21.88
N GLN A 491 -42.52 7.72 -22.14
CA GLN A 491 -43.50 6.79 -22.72
C GLN A 491 -44.72 6.57 -21.81
N ALA A 492 -44.52 6.50 -20.50
CA ALA A 492 -45.63 6.37 -19.55
C ALA A 492 -46.50 7.63 -19.54
N VAL A 493 -45.89 8.82 -19.59
CA VAL A 493 -46.60 10.10 -19.70
C VAL A 493 -47.37 10.18 -21.02
N GLU A 494 -46.78 9.76 -22.13
CA GLU A 494 -47.44 9.73 -23.44
C GLU A 494 -48.66 8.79 -23.43
N ARG A 495 -48.51 7.55 -22.94
CA ARG A 495 -49.63 6.59 -22.81
C ARG A 495 -50.72 7.09 -21.86
N LEU A 496 -50.36 7.73 -20.75
CA LEU A 496 -51.33 8.35 -19.83
C LEU A 496 -52.07 9.50 -20.51
N THR A 497 -51.38 10.27 -21.35
CA THR A 497 -51.99 11.37 -22.12
C THR A 497 -52.95 10.82 -23.17
N GLU A 498 -52.57 9.78 -23.90
CA GLU A 498 -53.42 9.10 -24.89
C GLU A 498 -54.65 8.47 -24.23
N PHE A 499 -54.46 7.76 -23.11
CA PHE A 499 -55.57 7.24 -22.31
C PHE A 499 -56.49 8.35 -21.78
N GLY A 500 -55.92 9.50 -21.38
CA GLY A 500 -56.69 10.68 -20.99
C GLY A 500 -57.55 11.23 -22.12
N HIS A 501 -57.03 11.26 -23.35
CA HIS A 501 -57.80 11.66 -24.54
C HIS A 501 -58.90 10.64 -24.87
N GLU A 502 -58.60 9.34 -24.83
CA GLU A 502 -59.59 8.29 -25.08
C GLU A 502 -60.73 8.33 -24.04
N MET A 503 -60.40 8.53 -22.76
CA MET A 503 -61.39 8.68 -21.69
C MET A 503 -62.22 9.95 -21.85
N ALA A 504 -61.62 11.07 -22.27
CA ALA A 504 -62.34 12.30 -22.55
C ALA A 504 -63.31 12.13 -23.74
N GLN A 505 -62.88 11.42 -24.79
CA GLN A 505 -63.71 11.10 -25.94
C GLN A 505 -64.87 10.17 -25.56
N ARG A 506 -64.59 9.05 -24.88
CA ARG A 506 -65.62 8.13 -24.38
C ARG A 506 -66.62 8.84 -23.47
N ARG A 507 -66.17 9.73 -22.59
CA ARG A 507 -67.05 10.55 -21.74
C ARG A 507 -67.96 11.44 -22.57
N ASN A 508 -67.46 12.05 -23.64
CA ASN A 508 -68.25 12.91 -24.53
C ASN A 508 -69.26 12.10 -25.35
N GLU A 509 -68.86 10.92 -25.86
CA GLU A 509 -69.77 9.99 -26.54
C GLU A 509 -70.86 9.47 -25.59
N LEU A 510 -70.51 9.17 -24.33
CA LEU A 510 -71.48 8.75 -23.31
C LEU A 510 -72.45 9.88 -22.95
N ALA A 511 -71.96 11.11 -22.84
CA ALA A 511 -72.80 12.29 -22.61
C ALA A 511 -73.76 12.52 -23.78
N GLN A 512 -73.29 12.43 -25.04
CA GLN A 512 -74.13 12.53 -26.23
C GLN A 512 -75.16 11.38 -26.30
N ALA A 513 -74.77 10.15 -25.98
CA ALA A 513 -75.68 9.02 -25.93
C ALA A 513 -76.73 9.17 -24.83
N ALA A 514 -76.35 9.71 -23.66
CA ALA A 514 -77.25 10.01 -22.56
C ALA A 514 -78.24 11.12 -22.92
N ASP A 515 -77.78 12.20 -23.55
CA ASP A 515 -78.64 13.28 -24.05
C ASP A 515 -79.60 12.79 -25.15
N ALA A 516 -79.11 11.95 -26.07
CA ALA A 516 -79.95 11.34 -27.10
C ALA A 516 -81.01 10.41 -26.50
N ALA A 517 -80.65 9.63 -25.47
CA ALA A 517 -81.58 8.79 -24.72
C ALA A 517 -82.61 9.63 -23.95
N ALA A 518 -82.17 10.70 -23.29
CA ALA A 518 -83.05 11.64 -22.57
C ALA A 518 -84.04 12.32 -23.52
N ASN A 519 -83.59 12.77 -24.69
CA ASN A 519 -84.45 13.38 -25.72
C ASN A 519 -85.45 12.36 -26.31
N ARG A 520 -85.04 11.12 -26.55
CA ARG A 520 -85.95 10.04 -26.99
C ARG A 520 -86.97 9.71 -25.91
N LEU A 521 -86.57 9.63 -24.65
CA LEU A 521 -87.48 9.41 -23.52
C LEU A 521 -88.47 10.57 -23.36
N ALA A 522 -88.03 11.82 -23.53
CA ALA A 522 -88.91 12.99 -23.53
C ALA A 522 -89.89 12.96 -24.71
N ALA A 523 -89.44 12.57 -25.91
CA ALA A 523 -90.31 12.41 -27.07
C ALA A 523 -91.34 11.29 -26.90
N VAL A 524 -90.94 10.14 -26.33
CA VAL A 524 -91.86 9.05 -25.98
C VAL A 524 -92.84 9.49 -24.90
N GLY A 525 -92.39 10.24 -23.88
CA GLY A 525 -93.26 10.82 -22.85
C GLY A 525 -94.28 11.79 -23.43
N ALA A 526 -93.88 12.62 -24.40
CA ALA A 526 -94.78 13.52 -25.12
C ALA A 526 -95.79 12.76 -26.01
N ASP A 527 -95.36 11.70 -26.71
CA ASP A 527 -96.27 10.84 -27.50
C ASP A 527 -97.26 10.10 -26.60
N LEU A 528 -96.82 9.64 -25.42
CA LEU A 528 -97.68 8.97 -24.45
C LEU A 528 -98.72 9.93 -23.84
N MET A 529 -98.31 11.16 -23.50
CA MET A 529 -99.21 12.23 -23.06
C MET A 529 -100.23 12.60 -24.15
N ARG A 530 -99.79 12.65 -25.42
CA ARG A 530 -100.68 12.91 -26.56
C ARG A 530 -101.68 11.77 -26.77
N ARG A 531 -101.22 10.50 -26.74
CA ARG A 531 -102.10 9.32 -26.80
C ARG A 531 -103.06 9.26 -25.62
N GLN A 532 -102.63 9.65 -24.43
CA GLN A 532 -103.48 9.73 -23.24
C GLN A 532 -104.54 10.83 -23.40
N GLY A 533 -104.18 11.99 -23.95
CA GLY A 533 -105.12 13.05 -24.31
C GLY A 533 -106.13 12.62 -25.38
N ASP A 534 -105.67 11.98 -26.45
CA ASP A 534 -106.52 11.46 -27.52
C ASP A 534 -107.46 10.34 -27.02
N LEU A 535 -106.98 9.49 -26.09
CA LEU A 535 -107.81 8.50 -25.40
C LEU A 535 -108.86 9.13 -24.47
N SER A 536 -108.51 10.19 -23.74
CA SER A 536 -109.47 10.95 -22.93
C SER A 536 -110.54 11.60 -23.81
N ALA A 537 -110.13 12.24 -24.91
CA ALA A 537 -111.06 12.85 -25.86
C ALA A 537 -111.96 11.80 -26.54
N ALA A 538 -111.41 10.63 -26.89
CA ALA A 538 -112.18 9.51 -27.43
C ALA A 538 -113.16 8.92 -26.38
N ALA A 539 -112.75 8.86 -25.11
CA ALA A 539 -113.61 8.44 -24.00
C ALA A 539 -114.76 9.44 -23.78
N ASP A 540 -114.49 10.75 -23.78
CA ASP A 540 -115.53 11.79 -23.66
C ASP A 540 -116.48 11.79 -24.88
N THR A 541 -115.96 11.52 -26.09
CA THR A 541 -116.79 11.40 -27.29
C THR A 541 -117.65 10.13 -27.26
N ALA A 542 -117.14 9.04 -26.69
CA ALA A 542 -117.89 7.82 -26.48
C ALA A 542 -118.98 8.01 -25.41
N ASP A 543 -118.67 8.70 -24.30
CA ASP A 543 -119.61 9.06 -23.24
C ASP A 543 -120.72 10.00 -23.75
N GLY A 544 -120.35 10.99 -24.59
CA GLY A 544 -121.31 11.86 -25.28
C GLY A 544 -122.21 11.10 -26.27
N ARG A 545 -121.68 10.11 -27.01
CA ARG A 545 -122.48 9.26 -27.89
C ARG A 545 -123.41 8.33 -27.11
N VAL A 546 -122.97 7.79 -25.97
CA VAL A 546 -123.81 6.97 -25.08
C VAL A 546 -124.92 7.82 -24.48
N THR A 547 -124.62 9.04 -24.03
CA THR A 547 -125.63 9.99 -23.52
C THR A 547 -126.62 10.40 -24.60
N GLY A 548 -126.15 10.66 -25.83
CA GLY A 548 -127.02 10.94 -26.99
C GLY A 548 -127.91 9.75 -27.40
N LEU A 549 -127.44 8.51 -27.25
CA LEU A 549 -128.24 7.30 -27.45
C LEU A 549 -129.31 7.13 -26.36
N ILE A 550 -128.98 7.45 -25.11
CA ILE A 550 -129.93 7.43 -23.99
C ILE A 550 -131.04 8.48 -24.20
N GLU A 551 -130.68 9.68 -24.65
CA GLU A 551 -131.67 10.74 -24.91
C GLU A 551 -132.53 10.42 -26.15
N GLY A 552 -131.93 9.86 -27.22
CA GLY A 552 -132.69 9.41 -28.40
C GLY A 552 -133.64 8.23 -28.10
N LEU A 553 -133.28 7.34 -27.17
CA LEU A 553 -134.18 6.29 -26.68
C LEU A 553 -135.34 6.88 -25.84
N ARG A 554 -135.08 7.94 -25.07
CA ARG A 554 -136.11 8.64 -24.30
C ARG A 554 -137.07 9.46 -25.19
N GLU A 555 -136.56 10.03 -26.28
CA GLU A 555 -137.34 10.78 -27.26
C GLU A 555 -138.19 9.85 -28.15
N THR A 556 -137.68 8.66 -28.47
CA THR A 556 -138.47 7.61 -29.15
C THR A 556 -139.52 6.98 -28.23
N GLU A 557 -139.24 6.79 -26.94
CA GLU A 557 -140.23 6.35 -25.95
C GLU A 557 -141.38 7.37 -25.78
N THR A 558 -141.06 8.67 -25.71
CA THR A 558 -142.09 9.73 -25.63
C THR A 558 -142.86 9.93 -26.94
N SER A 559 -142.23 9.69 -28.09
CA SER A 559 -142.90 9.65 -29.40
C SER A 559 -143.86 8.47 -29.52
N LEU A 560 -143.48 7.29 -29.02
CA LEU A 560 -144.33 6.08 -29.03
C LEU A 560 -145.50 6.19 -28.03
N ALA A 561 -145.30 6.86 -26.88
CA ALA A 561 -146.37 7.13 -25.93
C ALA A 561 -147.43 8.10 -26.48
N ARG A 562 -147.06 9.06 -27.35
CA ARG A 562 -148.03 9.98 -27.99
C ARG A 562 -148.83 9.38 -29.13
N THR A 563 -148.34 8.32 -29.78
CA THR A 563 -149.05 7.67 -30.89
C THR A 563 -150.04 6.60 -30.43
N VAL A 564 -149.91 6.09 -29.20
CA VAL A 564 -150.86 5.13 -28.60
C VAL A 564 -152.10 5.83 -28.00
N ASP A 565 -152.04 7.13 -27.68
CA ASP A 565 -153.18 7.88 -27.11
C ASP A 565 -154.11 8.53 -28.17
N LYS A 566 -153.98 8.13 -29.44
CA LYS A 566 -154.85 8.55 -30.57
C LYS A 566 -155.42 7.38 -31.39
N GLY A 567 -155.48 6.19 -30.79
CA GLY A 567 -156.20 5.02 -31.30
C GLY A 567 -157.54 4.85 -30.62
#